data_AF-A0A392RHZ7-F1
#
_entry.id   AF-A0A392RHZ7-F1
#
_cell.length_a   1.000
_cell.length_b   1.000
_cell.length_c   1.000
_cell.angle_alpha   90.00
_cell.angle_beta   90.00
_cell.angle_gamma   90.00
#
_symmetry.space_group_name_H-M   'P 1'
#
loop_
_entity.id
_entity.type
_entity.pdbx_description
1 polymer ?
#
loop_
_entity_poly.entity_id
_entity_poly.type
_entity_poly.pdbx_seq_one_letter_code
_entity_poly.pdbx_strand_id
1 'polypeptide(L)'
;TQLKLSSAYHPESDGQTEVVKRCLETYLRCFIADQPRTWISWVHWAEYWFNTTFHSSTEKTPFEIVYGRTPPVLTRWLQGETKVEAVQRELIDRDEALRQLKSQLLRAQEKMKSQADKRRVERSYEVGEWVFVKLRA
;
A
#
# COMPACT_ATOMS: atom_id res chain seq x y z
N THR A 1 30.69 -3.94 4.01
CA THR A 1 29.28 -4.11 3.61
C THR A 1 29.20 -5.10 2.46
N GLN A 2 28.51 -6.23 2.62
CA GLN A 2 28.25 -7.19 1.54
C GLN A 2 26.96 -6.79 0.82
N LEU A 3 27.06 -6.46 -0.47
CA LEU A 3 25.89 -6.18 -1.32
C LEU A 3 25.25 -7.51 -1.73
N LYS A 4 23.97 -7.69 -1.39
CA LYS A 4 23.15 -8.77 -1.95
C LYS A 4 22.49 -8.26 -3.24
N LEU A 5 23.07 -8.62 -4.38
CA LEU A 5 22.52 -8.29 -5.69
C LEU A 5 21.44 -9.32 -6.05
N SER A 6 20.27 -8.85 -6.50
CA SER A 6 19.28 -9.71 -7.13
C SER A 6 19.78 -10.13 -8.53
N SER A 7 19.45 -11.35 -8.93
CA SER A 7 19.76 -11.83 -10.29
C SER A 7 18.96 -11.03 -11.32
N ALA A 8 19.59 -10.69 -12.45
CA ALA A 8 18.89 -10.08 -13.57
C ALA A 8 17.68 -10.94 -13.96
N TYR A 9 16.51 -10.30 -14.13
CA TYR A 9 15.25 -10.96 -14.48
C TYR A 9 14.70 -11.97 -13.46
N HIS A 10 15.15 -11.93 -12.20
CA HIS A 10 14.62 -12.75 -11.11
C HIS A 10 13.98 -11.89 -9.99
N PRO A 11 12.80 -11.29 -10.25
CA PRO A 11 12.12 -10.38 -9.32
C PRO A 11 11.72 -11.02 -7.98
N GLU A 12 11.61 -12.36 -7.95
CA GLU A 12 11.15 -13.11 -6.79
C GLU A 12 12.06 -12.96 -5.56
N SER A 13 13.36 -12.68 -5.76
CA SER A 13 14.31 -12.46 -4.65
C SER A 13 14.06 -11.16 -3.88
N ASP A 14 13.36 -10.19 -4.47
CA ASP A 14 13.02 -8.89 -3.85
C ASP A 14 11.50 -8.64 -3.80
N GLY A 15 10.73 -9.72 -3.69
CA GLY A 15 9.27 -9.67 -3.74
C GLY A 15 8.64 -8.76 -2.66
N GLN A 16 9.29 -8.59 -1.51
CA GLN A 16 8.82 -7.63 -0.49
C GLN A 16 8.87 -6.20 -1.01
N THR A 17 10.01 -5.76 -1.55
CA THR A 17 10.17 -4.42 -2.13
C THR A 17 9.24 -4.20 -3.31
N GLU A 18 9.00 -5.22 -4.13
CA GLU A 18 8.03 -5.13 -5.23
C GLU A 18 6.59 -4.94 -4.74
N VAL A 19 6.20 -5.62 -3.66
CA VAL A 19 4.89 -5.43 -3.02
C VAL A 19 4.78 -4.01 -2.45
N VAL A 20 5.83 -3.53 -1.77
CA VAL A 20 5.88 -2.14 -1.27
C VAL A 20 5.71 -1.14 -2.41
N LYS A 21 6.48 -1.30 -3.49
CA LYS A 21 6.45 -0.42 -4.65
C LYS A 21 5.06 -0.40 -5.30
N ARG A 22 4.42 -1.56 -5.44
CA ARG A 22 3.06 -1.68 -5.98
C ARG A 22 2.02 -0.98 -5.10
N CYS A 23 2.11 -1.14 -3.78
CA CYS A 23 1.22 -0.49 -2.83
C CYS A 23 1.36 1.04 -2.89
N LEU A 24 2.60 1.55 -2.84
CA LEU A 24 2.89 2.98 -2.94
C LEU A 24 2.45 3.57 -4.29
N GLU A 25 2.70 2.87 -5.39
CA GLU A 25 2.26 3.31 -6.71
C GLU A 25 0.74 3.39 -6.80
N THR A 26 0.03 2.38 -6.27
CA THR A 26 -1.45 2.37 -6.25
C THR A 26 -1.98 3.55 -5.43
N TYR A 27 -1.37 3.81 -4.28
CA TYR A 27 -1.70 4.93 -3.40
C TYR A 27 -1.50 6.28 -4.09
N LEU A 28 -0.31 6.51 -4.66
CA LEU A 28 0.02 7.76 -5.36
C LEU A 28 -0.87 7.96 -6.59
N ARG A 29 -1.22 6.88 -7.30
CA ARG A 29 -2.14 6.95 -8.45
C ARG A 29 -3.53 7.44 -8.06
N CYS A 30 -4.00 7.14 -6.85
CA CYS A 30 -5.25 7.69 -6.34
C CYS A 30 -5.19 9.22 -6.19
N PHE A 31 -4.05 9.79 -5.79
CA PHE A 31 -3.88 11.24 -5.62
C PHE A 31 -3.60 11.98 -6.93
N ILE A 32 -2.75 11.40 -7.77
CA ILE A 32 -2.34 12.02 -9.03
C ILE A 32 -3.51 12.14 -10.02
N ALA A 33 -4.50 11.24 -9.93
CA ALA A 33 -5.68 11.30 -10.78
C ALA A 33 -6.48 12.59 -10.59
N ASP A 34 -6.64 13.05 -9.35
CA ASP A 34 -7.43 14.23 -9.01
C ASP A 34 -6.57 15.51 -8.92
N GLN A 35 -5.32 15.41 -8.44
CA GLN A 35 -4.42 16.55 -8.25
C GLN A 35 -2.95 16.24 -8.63
N PRO A 36 -2.62 16.20 -9.93
CA PRO A 36 -1.29 15.78 -10.39
C PRO A 36 -0.16 16.72 -10.00
N ARG A 37 -0.44 17.98 -9.66
CA ARG A 37 0.58 18.98 -9.27
C ARG A 37 0.97 18.94 -7.79
N THR A 38 0.17 18.30 -6.94
CA THR A 38 0.37 18.28 -5.48
C THR A 38 0.92 16.94 -4.98
N TRP A 39 1.25 15.99 -5.87
CA TRP A 39 1.66 14.62 -5.49
C TRP A 39 2.79 14.56 -4.44
N ILE A 40 3.74 15.50 -4.46
CA ILE A 40 4.84 15.58 -3.48
C ILE A 40 4.32 15.75 -2.05
N SER A 41 3.29 16.59 -1.86
CA SER A 41 2.66 16.77 -0.55
C SER A 41 1.83 15.56 -0.12
N TRP A 42 1.73 14.50 -0.92
CA TRP A 42 1.01 13.27 -0.56
C TRP A 42 1.95 12.11 -0.26
N VAL A 43 3.26 12.24 -0.54
CA VAL A 43 4.25 11.18 -0.32
C VAL A 43 4.35 10.80 1.16
N HIS A 44 4.36 11.79 2.06
CA HIS A 44 4.43 11.54 3.49
C HIS A 44 3.18 10.82 4.02
N TRP A 45 2.00 11.09 3.43
CA TRP A 45 0.78 10.35 3.74
C TRP A 45 0.84 8.91 3.25
N ALA A 46 1.44 8.67 2.09
CA ALA A 46 1.66 7.32 1.55
C ALA A 46 2.60 6.50 2.44
N GLU A 47 3.71 7.10 2.87
CA GLU A 47 4.66 6.50 3.79
C GLU A 47 4.01 6.18 5.14
N TYR A 48 3.28 7.15 5.71
CA TYR A 48 2.56 6.95 6.95
C TYR A 48 1.57 5.78 6.81
N TRP A 49 0.72 5.79 5.78
CA TRP A 49 -0.24 4.73 5.54
C TRP A 49 0.43 3.36 5.42
N PHE A 50 1.52 3.26 4.67
CA PHE A 50 2.27 2.01 4.51
C PHE A 50 2.83 1.52 5.86
N ASN A 51 3.43 2.43 6.64
CA ASN A 51 4.02 2.09 7.93
C ASN A 51 2.99 1.66 8.98
N THR A 52 1.77 2.20 8.93
CA THR A 52 0.72 1.91 9.91
C THR A 52 -0.30 0.86 9.46
N THR A 53 -0.21 0.37 8.22
CA THR A 53 -1.15 -0.64 7.70
C THR A 53 -0.72 -2.04 8.10
N PHE A 54 -1.69 -2.88 8.48
CA PHE A 54 -1.45 -4.27 8.81
C PHE A 54 -1.01 -5.07 7.58
N HIS A 55 0.10 -5.79 7.69
CA HIS A 55 0.61 -6.64 6.63
C HIS A 55 0.41 -8.12 7.00
N SER A 56 -0.31 -8.85 6.15
CA SER A 56 -0.61 -10.27 6.39
C SER A 56 0.63 -11.17 6.39
N SER A 57 1.68 -10.80 5.66
CA SER A 57 2.94 -11.56 5.61
C SER A 57 3.76 -11.48 6.91
N THR A 58 3.59 -10.41 7.68
CA THR A 58 4.33 -10.17 8.92
C THR A 58 3.44 -10.20 10.16
N GLU A 59 2.13 -10.36 9.98
CA GLU A 59 1.08 -10.31 11.02
C GLU A 59 1.16 -9.07 11.93
N LYS A 60 1.81 -8.01 11.44
CA LYS A 60 2.12 -6.77 12.17
C LYS A 60 2.24 -5.62 11.19
N THR A 61 2.12 -4.39 11.69
CA THR A 61 2.45 -3.19 10.91
C THR A 61 3.98 -3.02 10.81
N PRO A 62 4.51 -2.47 9.70
CA PRO A 62 5.94 -2.14 9.62
C PRO A 62 6.41 -1.23 10.77
N PHE A 63 5.56 -0.32 11.23
CA PHE A 63 5.83 0.52 12.40
C PHE A 63 6.05 -0.31 13.68
N GLU A 64 5.19 -1.29 13.97
CA GLU A 64 5.36 -2.17 15.13
C GLU A 64 6.62 -3.02 15.04
N ILE A 65 6.98 -3.46 13.83
CA ILE A 65 8.20 -4.25 13.61
C ILE A 65 9.45 -3.41 13.95
N VAL A 66 9.47 -2.15 13.53
CA VAL A 66 10.62 -1.26 13.74
C VAL A 66 10.68 -0.73 15.18
N TYR A 67 9.53 -0.36 15.76
CA TYR A 67 9.50 0.38 17.03
C TYR A 67 8.98 -0.43 18.22
N GLY A 68 8.49 -1.65 18.01
CA GLY A 68 7.97 -2.52 19.08
C GLY A 68 6.69 -2.02 19.76
N ARG A 69 6.03 -1.00 19.20
CA ARG A 69 4.78 -0.41 19.73
C ARG A 69 3.81 -0.10 18.60
N THR A 70 2.53 -0.01 18.93
CA THR A 70 1.49 0.35 17.97
C THR A 70 1.70 1.77 17.42
N PRO A 71 1.36 2.02 16.15
CA PRO A 71 1.42 3.36 15.58
C PRO A 71 0.48 4.32 16.32
N PRO A 72 0.88 5.59 16.49
CA PRO A 72 -0.01 6.60 17.08
C PRO A 72 -1.27 6.77 16.23
N VAL A 73 -2.42 6.94 16.88
CA VAL A 73 -3.69 7.11 16.17
C VAL A 73 -3.77 8.54 15.62
N LEU A 74 -4.11 8.68 14.33
CA LEU A 74 -4.50 9.97 13.78
C LEU A 74 -5.87 10.35 14.34
N THR A 75 -5.88 11.24 15.34
CA THR A 75 -7.12 11.76 15.90
C THR A 75 -7.83 12.63 14.86
N ARG A 76 -9.12 12.40 14.67
CA ARG A 76 -9.96 13.26 13.85
C ARG A 76 -10.00 14.64 14.50
N TRP A 77 -9.72 15.68 13.72
CA TRP A 77 -9.82 17.05 14.21
C TRP A 77 -11.28 17.39 14.53
N LEU A 78 -11.52 18.10 15.62
CA LEU A 78 -12.83 18.65 15.97
C LEU A 78 -12.86 20.16 15.77
N GLN A 79 -13.99 20.65 15.26
CA GLN A 79 -14.17 22.07 14.98
C GLN A 79 -13.99 22.91 16.25
N GLY A 80 -13.00 23.82 16.23
CA GLY A 80 -12.66 24.69 17.36
C GLY A 80 -11.41 24.31 18.16
N GLU A 81 -10.74 23.19 17.84
CA GLU A 81 -9.50 22.79 18.54
C GLU A 81 -8.28 23.67 18.23
N THR A 82 -8.32 24.42 17.12
CA THR A 82 -7.22 25.32 16.74
C THR A 82 -7.73 26.74 16.56
N LYS A 83 -6.98 27.72 17.09
CA LYS A 83 -7.29 29.15 16.94
C LYS A 83 -6.71 29.74 15.64
N VAL A 84 -5.90 28.97 14.92
CA VAL A 84 -5.18 29.39 13.72
C VAL A 84 -5.94 28.92 12.48
N GLU A 85 -6.52 29.85 11.74
CA GLU A 85 -7.36 29.55 10.57
C GLU A 85 -6.63 28.74 9.48
N ALA A 86 -5.33 29.00 9.27
CA ALA A 86 -4.52 28.26 8.31
C ALA A 86 -4.43 26.76 8.65
N VAL A 87 -4.19 26.45 9.93
CA VAL A 87 -4.13 25.06 10.43
C VAL A 87 -5.48 24.38 10.31
N GLN A 88 -6.57 25.11 10.56
CA GLN A 88 -7.92 24.58 10.39
C GLN A 88 -8.18 24.18 8.93
N ARG A 89 -7.82 25.02 7.96
CA ARG A 89 -7.99 24.70 6.53
C ARG A 89 -7.20 23.45 6.13
N GLU A 90 -5.93 23.37 6.54
CA GLU A 90 -5.07 22.23 6.23
C GLU A 90 -5.62 20.91 6.80
N LEU A 91 -6.18 20.93 8.02
CA LEU A 91 -6.78 19.74 8.64
C LEU A 91 -8.07 19.29 7.93
N ILE A 92 -8.89 20.24 7.45
CA ILE A 92 -10.09 19.94 6.66
C ILE A 92 -9.71 19.32 5.31
N ASP A 93 -8.75 19.93 4.60
CA ASP A 93 -8.27 19.46 3.30
C ASP A 93 -7.65 18.06 3.42
N ARG A 94 -6.88 17.83 4.50
CA ARG A 94 -6.35 16.51 4.85
C ARG A 94 -7.46 15.47 5.03
N ASP A 95 -8.46 15.78 5.86
CA ASP A 95 -9.52 14.82 6.19
C ASP A 95 -10.38 14.48 4.96
N GLU A 96 -10.62 15.45 4.08
CA GLU A 96 -11.26 15.23 2.78
C GLU A 96 -10.43 14.31 1.88
N ALA A 97 -9.14 14.62 1.74
CA ALA A 97 -8.23 13.86 0.89
C ALA A 97 -8.07 12.41 1.37
N LEU A 98 -7.95 12.19 2.69
CA LEU A 98 -7.91 10.84 3.28
C LEU A 98 -9.21 10.06 3.02
N ARG A 99 -10.37 10.74 3.01
CA ARG A 99 -11.65 10.10 2.71
C ARG A 99 -11.74 9.66 1.25
N GLN A 100 -11.35 10.53 0.32
CA GLN A 100 -11.33 10.23 -1.11
C GLN A 100 -10.35 9.08 -1.40
N LEU A 101 -9.14 9.16 -0.85
CA LEU A 101 -8.14 8.11 -0.93
C LEU A 101 -8.69 6.74 -0.49
N LYS A 102 -9.35 6.68 0.68
CA LYS A 102 -9.90 5.42 1.19
C LYS A 102 -10.89 4.81 0.20
N SER A 103 -11.74 5.64 -0.42
CA SER A 103 -12.69 5.19 -1.45
C SER A 103 -11.98 4.69 -2.70
N GLN A 104 -10.96 5.41 -3.18
CA GLN A 104 -10.22 5.03 -4.39
C GLN A 104 -9.39 3.76 -4.19
N LEU A 105 -8.74 3.59 -3.03
CA LEU A 105 -8.00 2.38 -2.68
C LEU A 105 -8.91 1.15 -2.63
N LEU A 106 -10.09 1.26 -2.03
CA LEU A 106 -11.06 0.17 -2.01
C LEU A 106 -11.48 -0.24 -3.43
N ARG A 107 -11.82 0.74 -4.29
CA ARG A 107 -12.15 0.48 -5.70
C ARG A 107 -10.99 -0.14 -6.47
N ALA A 108 -9.76 0.31 -6.22
CA ALA A 108 -8.56 -0.25 -6.84
C ALA A 108 -8.33 -1.71 -6.42
N GLN A 109 -8.47 -2.01 -5.12
CA GLN A 109 -8.37 -3.37 -4.60
C GLN A 109 -9.46 -4.29 -5.18
N GLU A 110 -10.70 -3.84 -5.26
CA GLU A 110 -11.81 -4.60 -5.87
C GLU A 110 -11.55 -4.89 -7.35
N LYS A 111 -11.06 -3.89 -8.11
CA LYS A 111 -10.65 -4.08 -9.50
C LYS A 111 -9.51 -5.09 -9.61
N MET A 112 -8.48 -4.98 -8.78
CA MET A 112 -7.37 -5.94 -8.78
C MET A 112 -7.85 -7.36 -8.47
N LYS A 113 -8.70 -7.52 -7.45
CA LYS A 113 -9.30 -8.80 -7.07
C LYS A 113 -10.12 -9.39 -8.23
N SER A 114 -11.07 -8.63 -8.78
CA SER A 114 -11.91 -9.10 -9.90
C SER A 114 -11.10 -9.50 -11.13
N GLN A 115 -10.00 -8.80 -11.44
CA GLN A 115 -9.14 -9.14 -12.57
C GLN A 115 -8.27 -10.39 -12.29
N ALA A 116 -7.78 -10.55 -11.06
CA ALA A 116 -7.05 -11.74 -10.66
C ALA A 116 -7.96 -12.97 -10.66
N ASP A 117 -9.16 -12.84 -10.09
CA ASP A 117 -10.14 -13.93 -9.95
C ASP A 117 -10.63 -14.44 -11.32
N LYS A 118 -10.75 -13.57 -12.33
CA LYS A 118 -11.10 -13.98 -13.72
C LYS A 118 -10.20 -15.08 -14.30
N ARG A 119 -8.93 -15.13 -13.90
CA ARG A 119 -7.94 -16.08 -14.40
C ARG A 119 -7.59 -17.16 -13.39
N ARG A 120 -8.10 -17.06 -12.16
CA ARG A 120 -7.79 -17.98 -11.08
C ARG A 120 -8.67 -19.22 -11.26
N VAL A 121 -8.03 -20.34 -11.53
CA VAL A 121 -8.67 -21.65 -11.52
C VAL A 121 -8.13 -22.36 -10.31
N GLU A 122 -9.01 -22.76 -9.40
CA GLU A 122 -8.62 -23.59 -8.26
C GLU A 122 -8.23 -24.96 -8.81
N ARG A 123 -6.98 -25.35 -8.58
CA ARG A 123 -6.44 -26.64 -9.01
C ARG A 123 -5.91 -27.35 -7.78
N SER A 124 -6.53 -28.47 -7.45
CA SER A 124 -6.01 -29.45 -6.49
C SER A 124 -5.19 -30.48 -7.24
N TYR A 125 -4.02 -30.84 -6.70
CA TYR A 125 -3.19 -31.91 -7.24
C TYR A 125 -3.02 -32.98 -6.18
N GLU A 126 -2.94 -34.24 -6.60
CA GLU A 126 -2.69 -35.37 -5.71
C GLU A 126 -1.19 -35.71 -5.63
N VAL A 127 -0.77 -36.32 -4.53
CA VAL A 127 0.60 -36.77 -4.35
C VAL A 127 0.91 -37.87 -5.36
N GLY A 128 1.85 -37.61 -6.27
CA GLY A 128 2.22 -38.49 -7.39
C GLY A 128 1.73 -38.03 -8.76
N GLU A 129 0.96 -36.95 -8.83
CA GLU A 129 0.47 -36.39 -10.08
C GLU A 129 1.57 -35.61 -10.84
N TRP A 130 1.69 -35.85 -12.14
CA TRP A 130 2.66 -35.18 -12.99
C TRP A 130 2.15 -33.81 -13.43
N VAL A 131 2.85 -32.75 -13.06
CA VAL A 131 2.51 -31.36 -13.43
C VAL A 131 3.59 -30.75 -14.31
N PHE A 132 3.17 -29.99 -15.32
CA PHE A 132 4.09 -29.24 -16.17
C PHE A 132 4.54 -27.95 -15.49
N VAL A 133 5.84 -27.82 -15.27
CA VAL A 133 6.46 -26.58 -14.79
C VAL A 133 6.67 -25.66 -15.98
N LYS A 134 6.11 -24.45 -15.92
CA LYS A 134 6.36 -23.44 -16.95
C LYS A 134 7.75 -22.84 -16.75
N LEU A 135 8.73 -23.34 -17.49
CA LEU A 135 10.05 -22.72 -17.60
C LEU A 135 9.91 -21.49 -18.52
N ARG A 136 10.27 -20.29 -18.03
CA ARG A 136 10.32 -19.08 -18.87
C ARG A 136 11.72 -18.97 -19.49
N ALA A 137 11.78 -18.85 -20.81
CA ALA A 137 12.93 -18.36 -21.56
C ALA A 137 12.89 -16.83 -21.68
#